data_AF-A0A2Z7C7D6-F1
#
_entry.id   AF-A0A2Z7C7D6-F1
#
_cell.length_a   1.000
_cell.length_b   1.000
_cell.length_c   1.000
_cell.angle_alpha   90.00
_cell.angle_beta   90.00
_cell.angle_gamma   90.00
#
_symmetry.space_group_name_H-M   'P 1'
#
loop_
_entity.id
_entity.type
_entity.pdbx_description
1 polymer ?
#
loop_
_entity_poly.entity_id
_entity_poly.type
_entity_poly.pdbx_seq_one_letter_code
_entity_poly.pdbx_strand_id
1 'polypeptide(L)'
;MKPNLAFAISNGEPQYLEKSKHEYTNEDKKKENLDNVARDILYKTLDKKIFSKIKTCATAKDIWETLTQICEGNDETKENKLTVAQQKYESMKMKDGETMTEFDERFSAVVIDLTSLGKEYSNRELALKVMRALPREWDVKTMAMRESKDLNKLELHDLFANLKAYEFELETRSEAGPQHLNQPKNWRQQHLNSALQALAR
;
A
#
# COMPACT_ATOMS: atom_id res chain seq x y z
N MET A 1 -16.84 29.21 -7.25
CA MET A 1 -16.96 30.67 -7.00
C MET A 1 -17.93 31.18 -8.03
N LYS A 2 -19.13 31.58 -7.61
CA LYS A 2 -20.16 32.05 -8.55
C LYS A 2 -19.63 33.28 -9.32
N PRO A 3 -19.85 33.38 -10.64
CA PRO A 3 -19.47 34.57 -11.38
C PRO A 3 -20.24 35.79 -10.83
N ASN A 4 -19.59 36.96 -10.86
CA ASN A 4 -20.22 38.27 -10.63
C ASN A 4 -20.68 38.53 -9.19
N LEU A 5 -19.79 38.33 -8.22
CA LEU A 5 -20.00 38.74 -6.83
C LEU A 5 -19.66 40.23 -6.64
N ALA A 6 -20.57 40.98 -6.03
CA ALA A 6 -20.34 42.32 -5.49
C ALA A 6 -19.89 42.23 -4.03
N PHE A 7 -19.03 43.16 -3.64
CA PHE A 7 -18.61 43.35 -2.27
C PHE A 7 -19.60 44.31 -1.58
N ALA A 8 -20.23 43.85 -0.50
CA ALA A 8 -21.09 44.67 0.34
C ALA A 8 -20.64 44.55 1.80
N ILE A 9 -20.77 45.62 2.58
CA ILE A 9 -20.56 45.58 4.03
C ILE A 9 -21.93 45.66 4.68
N SER A 10 -22.33 44.59 5.37
CA SER A 10 -23.56 44.54 6.18
C SER A 10 -23.15 44.25 7.61
N ASN A 11 -23.56 45.09 8.56
CA ASN A 11 -23.24 44.98 10.00
C ASN A 11 -21.75 44.88 10.35
N GLY A 12 -20.86 45.43 9.51
CA GLY A 12 -19.40 45.42 9.75
C GLY A 12 -18.67 44.17 9.25
N GLU A 13 -19.37 43.19 8.66
CA GLU A 13 -18.75 42.03 8.04
C GLU A 13 -18.79 42.11 6.49
N PRO A 14 -17.68 41.76 5.81
CA PRO A 14 -17.67 41.64 4.36
C PRO A 14 -18.60 40.53 3.87
N GLN A 15 -19.61 40.89 3.08
CA GLN A 15 -20.51 39.96 2.41
C GLN A 15 -20.33 40.03 0.90
N TYR A 16 -20.23 38.87 0.26
CA TYR A 16 -20.18 38.74 -1.20
C TYR A 16 -21.57 38.39 -1.72
N LEU A 17 -22.25 39.38 -2.30
CA LEU A 17 -23.61 39.25 -2.83
C LEU A 17 -23.56 39.06 -4.35
N GLU A 18 -24.48 38.26 -4.89
CA GLU A 18 -24.60 38.06 -6.35
C GLU A 18 -25.12 39.37 -6.98
N LYS A 19 -24.35 39.96 -7.92
CA LYS A 19 -24.75 41.20 -8.61
C LYS A 19 -26.06 40.98 -9.36
N SER A 20 -26.91 42.00 -9.40
CA SER A 20 -28.06 41.97 -10.32
C SER A 20 -27.56 42.04 -11.76
N LYS A 21 -28.24 41.35 -12.70
CA LYS A 21 -27.90 41.39 -14.14
C LYS A 21 -27.81 42.81 -14.73
N HIS A 22 -28.51 43.76 -14.12
CA HIS A 22 -28.53 45.18 -14.52
C HIS A 22 -27.25 45.93 -14.10
N GLU A 23 -26.50 45.39 -13.14
CA GLU A 23 -25.25 45.94 -12.60
C GLU A 23 -24.00 45.31 -13.25
N TYR A 24 -24.21 44.41 -14.22
CA TYR A 24 -23.11 43.70 -14.87
C TYR A 24 -22.28 44.65 -15.74
N THR A 25 -20.99 44.69 -15.41
CA THR A 25 -19.98 45.32 -16.26
C THR A 25 -19.78 44.49 -17.55
N ASN A 26 -19.10 45.06 -18.55
CA ASN A 26 -18.72 44.32 -19.75
C ASN A 26 -17.86 43.08 -19.42
N GLU A 27 -17.05 43.14 -18.36
CA GLU A 27 -16.27 41.99 -17.88
C GLU A 27 -17.16 40.91 -17.25
N ASP A 28 -18.15 41.30 -16.45
CA ASP A 28 -19.10 40.37 -15.82
C ASP A 28 -19.90 39.61 -16.90
N LYS A 29 -20.34 40.29 -17.96
CA LYS A 29 -21.00 39.69 -19.14
C LYS A 29 -20.09 38.75 -19.90
N LYS A 30 -18.81 39.12 -20.08
CA LYS A 30 -17.81 38.26 -20.75
C LYS A 30 -17.56 36.98 -19.97
N LYS A 31 -17.46 37.06 -18.63
CA LYS A 31 -17.28 35.89 -17.76
C LYS A 31 -18.50 34.95 -17.81
N GLU A 32 -19.71 35.50 -17.73
CA GLU A 32 -20.95 34.72 -17.85
C GLU A 32 -21.04 34.01 -19.22
N ASN A 33 -20.69 34.71 -20.31
CA ASN A 33 -20.67 34.11 -21.63
C ASN A 33 -19.66 32.96 -21.75
N LEU A 34 -18.45 33.12 -21.19
CA LEU A 34 -17.44 32.05 -21.18
C LEU A 34 -17.88 30.84 -20.35
N ASP A 35 -18.52 31.06 -19.20
CA ASP A 35 -19.08 29.97 -18.39
C ASP A 35 -20.17 29.22 -19.16
N ASN A 36 -21.08 29.94 -19.84
CA ASN A 36 -22.11 29.33 -20.68
C ASN A 36 -21.53 28.49 -21.83
N VAL A 37 -20.50 28.99 -22.52
CA VAL A 37 -19.81 28.24 -23.58
C VAL A 37 -19.16 26.98 -23.02
N ALA A 38 -18.47 27.08 -21.89
CA ALA A 38 -17.84 25.93 -21.25
C ALA A 38 -18.88 24.88 -20.80
N ARG A 39 -20.01 25.32 -20.23
CA ARG A 39 -21.15 24.44 -19.87
C ARG A 39 -21.70 23.71 -21.09
N ASP A 40 -21.93 24.41 -22.20
CA ASP A 40 -22.46 23.81 -23.43
C ASP A 40 -21.52 22.75 -24.02
N ILE A 41 -20.21 23.03 -24.04
CA ILE A 41 -19.21 22.05 -24.46
C ILE A 41 -19.24 20.81 -23.54
N LEU A 42 -19.22 21.01 -22.22
CA LEU A 42 -19.26 19.91 -21.26
C LEU A 42 -20.52 19.06 -21.45
N TYR A 43 -21.70 19.68 -21.56
CA TYR A 43 -22.96 18.95 -21.78
C TYR A 43 -23.00 18.15 -23.07
N LYS A 44 -22.45 18.67 -24.17
CA LYS A 44 -22.42 17.97 -25.47
C LYS A 44 -21.51 16.75 -25.49
N THR A 45 -20.48 16.73 -24.65
CA THR A 45 -19.49 15.64 -24.61
C THR A 45 -19.90 14.47 -23.72
N LEU A 46 -20.96 14.60 -22.92
CA LEU A 46 -21.31 13.63 -21.89
C LEU A 46 -22.47 12.71 -22.31
N ASP A 47 -22.43 11.48 -21.83
CA ASP A 47 -23.51 10.52 -22.01
C ASP A 47 -24.70 10.83 -21.09
N LYS A 48 -25.88 10.27 -21.41
CA LYS A 48 -27.13 10.55 -20.66
C LYS A 48 -27.00 10.21 -19.16
N LYS A 49 -26.19 9.21 -18.82
CA LYS A 49 -25.99 8.76 -17.44
C LYS A 49 -25.25 9.81 -16.62
N ILE A 50 -24.13 10.33 -17.12
CA ILE A 50 -23.35 11.36 -16.42
C ILE A 50 -24.10 12.69 -16.42
N PHE A 51 -24.75 13.04 -17.54
CA PHE A 51 -25.56 14.26 -17.64
C PHE A 51 -26.62 14.37 -16.54
N SER A 52 -27.30 13.26 -16.22
CA SER A 52 -28.33 13.22 -15.16
C SER A 52 -27.83 13.66 -13.78
N LYS A 53 -26.53 13.49 -13.51
CA LYS A 53 -25.87 13.81 -12.23
C LYS A 53 -25.39 15.25 -12.13
N ILE A 54 -25.12 15.90 -13.27
CA ILE A 54 -24.54 17.26 -13.33
C ILE A 54 -25.55 18.33 -13.78
N LYS A 55 -26.78 17.93 -14.13
CA LYS A 55 -27.82 18.85 -14.65
C LYS A 55 -28.21 19.96 -13.65
N THR A 56 -27.96 19.77 -12.35
CA THR A 56 -28.23 20.75 -11.29
C THR A 56 -27.06 21.70 -11.03
N CYS A 57 -25.89 21.47 -11.63
CA CYS A 57 -24.72 22.31 -11.45
C CYS A 57 -24.94 23.70 -12.10
N ALA A 58 -24.63 24.77 -11.36
CA ALA A 58 -24.92 26.14 -11.77
C ALA A 58 -23.83 26.73 -12.68
N THR A 59 -22.57 26.35 -12.48
CA THR A 59 -21.42 26.88 -13.24
C THR A 59 -20.66 25.77 -13.97
N ALA A 60 -19.86 26.12 -14.98
CA ALA A 60 -18.94 25.17 -15.62
C ALA A 60 -17.96 24.56 -14.62
N LYS A 61 -17.55 25.36 -13.62
CA LYS A 61 -16.71 24.90 -12.51
C LYS A 61 -17.40 23.81 -11.69
N ASP A 62 -18.66 24.01 -11.29
CA ASP A 62 -19.40 23.00 -10.50
C ASP A 62 -19.59 21.70 -11.30
N ILE A 63 -19.82 21.81 -12.62
CA ILE A 63 -19.88 20.66 -13.52
C ILE A 63 -18.54 19.92 -13.50
N TRP A 64 -17.43 20.64 -13.71
CA TRP A 64 -16.09 20.06 -13.73
C TRP A 64 -15.75 19.37 -12.41
N GLU A 65 -16.00 20.02 -11.26
CA GLU A 65 -15.76 19.43 -9.94
C GLU A 65 -16.59 18.15 -9.72
N THR A 66 -17.87 18.15 -10.14
CA THR A 66 -18.73 16.97 -10.05
C THR A 66 -18.24 15.84 -10.98
N LEU A 67 -17.76 16.18 -12.19
CA LEU A 67 -17.18 15.20 -13.10
C LEU A 67 -15.89 14.59 -12.52
N THR A 68 -15.03 15.40 -11.91
CA THR A 68 -13.84 14.92 -11.19
C THR A 68 -14.26 13.95 -10.09
N GLN A 69 -15.27 14.26 -9.28
CA GLN A 69 -15.80 13.34 -8.26
C GLN A 69 -16.40 12.06 -8.85
N ILE A 70 -17.08 12.12 -9.98
CA ILE A 70 -17.65 10.92 -10.64
C ILE A 70 -16.53 10.01 -11.19
N CYS A 71 -15.47 10.61 -11.75
CA CYS A 71 -14.39 9.88 -12.40
C CYS A 71 -13.36 9.33 -11.40
N GLU A 72 -12.99 10.10 -10.37
CA GLU A 72 -12.02 9.69 -9.35
C GLU A 72 -12.66 8.92 -8.19
N GLY A 73 -13.99 8.97 -8.07
CA GLY A 73 -14.74 8.63 -6.86
C GLY A 73 -14.88 9.84 -5.94
N ASN A 74 -15.97 9.89 -5.16
CA ASN A 74 -16.06 10.85 -4.06
C ASN A 74 -14.98 10.54 -3.01
N ASP A 75 -14.58 11.51 -2.19
CA ASP A 75 -13.57 11.30 -1.13
C ASP A 75 -13.93 10.10 -0.23
N GLU A 76 -15.22 9.84 -0.03
CA GLU A 76 -15.76 8.66 0.65
C GLU A 76 -15.36 7.32 -0.01
N THR A 77 -15.26 7.25 -1.33
CA THR A 77 -14.77 6.05 -2.04
C THR A 77 -13.26 5.86 -1.83
N LYS A 78 -12.47 6.94 -1.76
CA LYS A 78 -11.03 6.88 -1.46
C LYS A 78 -10.81 6.45 0.00
N GLU A 79 -11.56 7.02 0.94
CA GLU A 79 -11.55 6.65 2.37
C GLU A 79 -11.99 5.20 2.61
N ASN A 80 -13.03 4.73 1.91
CA ASN A 80 -13.48 3.35 2.00
C ASN A 80 -12.41 2.37 1.48
N LYS A 81 -11.76 2.69 0.34
CA LYS A 81 -10.63 1.88 -0.18
C LYS A 81 -9.48 1.84 0.80
N LEU A 82 -9.12 2.99 1.39
CA LEU A 82 -8.08 3.09 2.41
C LEU A 82 -8.42 2.24 3.63
N THR A 83 -9.66 2.33 4.12
CA THR A 83 -10.15 1.54 5.25
C THR A 83 -10.05 0.04 4.97
N VAL A 84 -10.49 -0.42 3.81
CA VAL A 84 -10.42 -1.85 3.42
C VAL A 84 -8.96 -2.31 3.28
N ALA A 85 -8.10 -1.52 2.64
CA ALA A 85 -6.68 -1.83 2.50
C ALA A 85 -5.98 -1.89 3.86
N GLN A 86 -6.32 -0.99 4.79
CA GLN A 86 -5.80 -0.96 6.15
C GLN A 86 -6.25 -2.19 6.94
N GLN A 87 -7.51 -2.58 6.83
CA GLN A 87 -8.02 -3.82 7.44
C GLN A 87 -7.32 -5.06 6.89
N LYS A 88 -7.09 -5.11 5.58
CA LYS A 88 -6.32 -6.19 4.94
C LYS A 88 -4.89 -6.24 5.47
N TYR A 89 -4.21 -5.09 5.55
CA TYR A 89 -2.89 -4.98 6.16
C TYR A 89 -2.88 -5.45 7.61
N GLU A 90 -3.85 -5.02 8.42
CA GLU A 90 -3.88 -5.38 9.83
C GLU A 90 -4.13 -6.86 10.09
N SER A 91 -4.98 -7.48 9.26
CA SER A 91 -5.29 -8.91 9.32
C SER A 91 -4.23 -9.81 8.67
N MET A 92 -3.20 -9.24 8.02
CA MET A 92 -2.18 -10.07 7.38
C MET A 92 -1.44 -10.93 8.39
N LYS A 93 -1.44 -12.23 8.07
CA LYS A 93 -0.63 -13.28 8.65
C LYS A 93 -0.05 -14.12 7.51
N MET A 94 1.10 -14.72 7.78
CA MET A 94 1.59 -15.81 6.94
C MET A 94 0.65 -17.01 7.13
N LYS A 95 0.27 -17.64 6.03
CA LYS A 95 -0.68 -18.77 6.05
C LYS A 95 0.08 -20.08 6.26
N ASP A 96 -0.63 -21.11 6.69
CA ASP A 96 -0.07 -22.44 6.81
C ASP A 96 0.35 -22.97 5.43
N GLY A 97 1.60 -23.42 5.31
CA GLY A 97 2.17 -23.94 4.06
C GLY A 97 2.52 -22.88 3.01
N GLU A 98 2.35 -21.61 3.33
CA GLU A 98 2.81 -20.51 2.49
C GLU A 98 4.32 -20.33 2.63
N THR A 99 5.01 -20.11 1.52
CA THR A 99 6.45 -19.81 1.52
C THR A 99 6.70 -18.34 1.89
N MET A 100 7.91 -18.02 2.38
CA MET A 100 8.29 -16.64 2.67
C MET A 100 8.21 -15.75 1.42
N THR A 101 8.44 -16.30 0.23
CA THR A 101 8.33 -15.56 -1.04
C THR A 101 6.88 -15.18 -1.36
N GLU A 102 5.94 -16.12 -1.23
CA GLU A 102 4.52 -15.82 -1.43
C GLU A 102 4.00 -14.83 -0.38
N PHE A 103 4.46 -14.95 0.87
CA PHE A 103 4.11 -14.01 1.92
C PHE A 103 4.64 -12.60 1.63
N ASP A 104 5.90 -12.46 1.21
CA ASP A 104 6.50 -11.20 0.77
C ASP A 104 5.68 -10.54 -0.34
N GLU A 105 5.38 -11.27 -1.41
CA GLU A 105 4.61 -10.73 -2.54
C GLU A 105 3.25 -10.18 -2.11
N ARG A 106 2.51 -10.93 -1.28
CA ARG A 106 1.22 -10.45 -0.75
C ARG A 106 1.38 -9.26 0.17
N PHE A 107 2.41 -9.26 1.01
CA PHE A 107 2.64 -8.19 1.97
C PHE A 107 3.00 -6.89 1.25
N SER A 108 3.96 -6.98 0.33
CA SER A 108 4.43 -5.89 -0.51
C SER A 108 3.31 -5.31 -1.37
N ALA A 109 2.44 -6.14 -1.96
CA ALA A 109 1.28 -5.67 -2.71
C ALA A 109 0.34 -4.79 -1.86
N VAL A 110 0.05 -5.20 -0.62
CA VAL A 110 -0.81 -4.42 0.29
C VAL A 110 -0.15 -3.12 0.73
N VAL A 111 1.17 -3.12 0.97
CA VAL A 111 1.91 -1.89 1.28
C VAL A 111 1.91 -0.93 0.10
N ILE A 112 2.10 -1.42 -1.12
CA ILE A 112 2.03 -0.60 -2.34
C ILE A 112 0.63 0.01 -2.51
N ASP A 113 -0.43 -0.79 -2.33
CA ASP A 113 -1.81 -0.30 -2.38
C ASP A 113 -2.04 0.83 -1.36
N LEU A 114 -1.59 0.65 -0.12
CA LEU A 114 -1.73 1.65 0.94
C LEU A 114 -0.93 2.93 0.66
N THR A 115 0.32 2.81 0.19
CA THR A 115 1.14 3.95 -0.21
C THR A 115 0.50 4.72 -1.36
N SER A 116 -0.11 4.02 -2.32
CA SER A 116 -0.85 4.66 -3.43
C SER A 116 -2.08 5.45 -2.98
N LEU A 117 -2.62 5.13 -1.79
CA LEU A 117 -3.72 5.83 -1.13
C LEU A 117 -3.23 6.90 -0.14
N GLY A 118 -1.93 7.20 -0.12
CA GLY A 118 -1.33 8.25 0.72
C GLY A 118 -0.94 7.81 2.13
N LYS A 119 -0.97 6.51 2.44
CA LYS A 119 -0.52 5.99 3.74
C LYS A 119 0.97 5.69 3.71
N GLU A 120 1.74 6.38 4.55
CA GLU A 120 3.17 6.11 4.72
C GLU A 120 3.42 5.23 5.94
N TYR A 121 4.44 4.37 5.84
CA TYR A 121 4.94 3.55 6.94
C TYR A 121 6.45 3.71 7.05
N SER A 122 6.94 3.83 8.28
CA SER A 122 8.37 3.73 8.55
C SER A 122 8.86 2.30 8.38
N ASN A 123 10.16 2.16 8.07
CA ASN A 123 10.86 0.88 8.05
C ASN A 123 10.61 0.07 9.32
N ARG A 124 10.62 0.75 10.47
CA ARG A 124 10.36 0.14 11.77
C ARG A 124 8.96 -0.44 11.88
N GLU A 125 7.94 0.27 11.42
CA GLU A 125 6.54 -0.20 11.46
C GLU A 125 6.34 -1.43 10.56
N LEU A 126 6.88 -1.38 9.34
CA LEU A 126 6.81 -2.51 8.40
C LEU A 126 7.53 -3.73 8.96
N ALA A 127 8.76 -3.57 9.48
CA ALA A 127 9.51 -4.67 10.05
C ALA A 127 8.80 -5.31 11.25
N LEU A 128 8.27 -4.49 12.15
CA LEU A 128 7.47 -4.97 13.28
C LEU A 128 6.19 -5.67 12.83
N LYS A 129 5.56 -5.21 11.75
CA LYS A 129 4.34 -5.83 11.22
C LYS A 129 4.65 -7.21 10.67
N VAL A 130 5.66 -7.34 9.80
CA VAL A 130 6.11 -8.62 9.24
C VAL A 130 6.42 -9.60 10.37
N MET A 131 7.28 -9.22 11.33
CA MET A 131 7.67 -10.10 12.45
C MET A 131 6.47 -10.57 13.28
N ARG A 132 5.44 -9.73 13.48
CA ARG A 132 4.20 -10.11 14.18
C ARG A 132 3.26 -10.96 13.33
N ALA A 133 3.43 -10.94 12.01
CA ALA A 133 2.60 -11.67 11.08
C ALA A 133 3.10 -13.08 10.79
N LEU A 134 4.36 -13.37 11.14
CA LEU A 134 4.96 -14.69 11.02
C LEU A 134 4.42 -15.68 12.07
N PRO A 135 4.45 -17.00 11.77
CA PRO A 135 4.14 -18.06 12.72
C PRO A 135 5.14 -18.13 13.88
N ARG A 136 4.76 -18.79 14.98
CA ARG A 136 5.57 -18.86 16.23
C ARG A 136 6.93 -19.51 16.04
N GLU A 137 7.06 -20.38 15.04
CA GLU A 137 8.30 -21.05 14.64
C GLU A 137 9.41 -20.06 14.27
N TRP A 138 9.03 -18.82 13.92
CA TRP A 138 9.94 -17.73 13.57
C TRP A 138 10.34 -16.85 14.77
N ASP A 139 9.79 -17.08 15.97
CA ASP A 139 10.01 -16.22 17.15
C ASP A 139 11.49 -16.06 17.47
N VAL A 140 12.27 -17.14 17.46
CA VAL A 140 13.72 -17.09 17.73
C VAL A 140 14.46 -16.19 16.73
N LYS A 141 14.14 -16.33 15.44
CA LYS A 141 14.74 -15.54 14.36
C LYS A 141 14.36 -14.07 14.50
N THR A 142 13.07 -13.78 14.71
CA THR A 142 12.59 -12.39 14.81
C THR A 142 13.11 -11.70 16.08
N MET A 143 13.25 -12.42 17.20
CA MET A 143 13.87 -11.90 18.42
C MET A 143 15.34 -11.55 18.21
N ALA A 144 16.13 -12.46 17.62
CA ALA A 144 17.53 -12.19 17.30
C ALA A 144 17.68 -10.96 16.38
N MET A 145 16.78 -10.77 15.40
CA MET A 145 16.79 -9.59 14.54
C MET A 145 16.48 -8.30 15.30
N ARG A 146 15.53 -8.32 16.25
CA ARG A 146 15.19 -7.15 17.08
C ARG A 146 16.37 -6.71 17.95
N GLU A 147 17.16 -7.65 18.43
CA GLU A 147 18.31 -7.37 19.30
C GLU A 147 19.56 -6.93 18.51
N SER A 148 19.72 -7.42 17.27
CA SER A 148 20.95 -7.23 16.49
C SER A 148 20.85 -6.21 15.35
N LYS A 149 19.64 -5.79 14.93
CA LYS A 149 19.43 -4.88 13.79
C LYS A 149 18.81 -3.56 14.23
N ASP A 150 19.21 -2.47 13.59
CA ASP A 150 18.51 -1.18 13.70
C ASP A 150 17.26 -1.20 12.80
N LEU A 151 16.11 -1.44 13.40
CA LEU A 151 14.84 -1.54 12.68
C LEU A 151 14.41 -0.25 11.99
N ASN A 152 14.97 0.91 12.36
CA ASN A 152 14.67 2.17 11.66
C ASN A 152 15.38 2.26 10.30
N LYS A 153 16.46 1.50 10.10
CA LYS A 153 17.26 1.48 8.88
C LYS A 153 17.11 0.18 8.09
N LEU A 154 16.32 -0.76 8.59
CA LEU A 154 16.11 -2.05 7.95
C LEU A 154 15.01 -1.90 6.89
N GLU A 155 15.41 -1.83 5.63
CA GLU A 155 14.50 -1.79 4.49
C GLU A 155 13.68 -3.09 4.39
N LEU A 156 12.45 -2.97 3.88
CA LEU A 156 11.53 -4.11 3.78
C LEU A 156 12.10 -5.24 2.92
N HIS A 157 12.77 -4.89 1.82
CA HIS A 157 13.45 -5.84 0.95
C HIS A 157 14.53 -6.64 1.69
N ASP A 158 15.36 -5.97 2.48
CA ASP A 158 16.45 -6.62 3.22
C ASP A 158 15.94 -7.52 4.34
N LEU A 159 14.84 -7.13 4.99
CA LEU A 159 14.12 -7.96 5.93
C LEU A 159 13.66 -9.27 5.27
N PHE A 160 12.96 -9.20 4.14
CA PHE A 160 12.46 -10.39 3.45
C PHE A 160 13.60 -11.23 2.87
N ALA A 161 14.67 -10.62 2.36
CA ALA A 161 15.86 -11.35 1.93
C ALA A 161 16.48 -12.17 3.08
N ASN A 162 16.56 -11.60 4.29
CA ASN A 162 17.07 -12.30 5.47
C ASN A 162 16.17 -13.46 5.91
N LEU A 163 14.84 -13.26 5.83
CA LEU A 163 13.86 -14.27 6.19
C LEU A 163 13.85 -15.44 5.19
N LYS A 164 13.93 -15.16 3.89
CA LYS A 164 14.05 -16.18 2.82
C LYS A 164 15.33 -17.00 2.96
N ALA A 165 16.45 -16.36 3.27
CA ALA A 165 17.70 -17.07 3.53
C ALA A 165 17.57 -18.04 4.72
N TYR A 166 16.87 -17.64 5.78
CA TYR A 166 16.61 -18.51 6.93
C TYR A 166 15.63 -19.64 6.61
N GLU A 167 14.60 -19.41 5.79
CA GLU A 167 13.70 -20.46 5.29
C GLU A 167 14.50 -21.57 4.59
N PHE A 168 15.39 -21.19 3.68
CA PHE A 168 16.25 -22.11 2.94
C PHE A 168 17.19 -22.91 3.86
N GLU A 169 17.76 -22.28 4.90
CA GLU A 169 18.57 -22.97 5.92
C GLU A 169 17.75 -23.99 6.73
N LEU A 170 16.48 -23.72 7.00
CA LEU A 170 15.59 -24.66 7.69
C LEU A 170 15.26 -25.88 6.83
N GLU A 171 14.95 -25.66 5.55
CA GLU A 171 14.63 -26.72 4.59
C GLU A 171 15.82 -27.66 4.39
N THR A 172 17.00 -27.10 4.12
CA THR A 172 18.24 -27.89 3.94
C THR A 172 18.62 -28.70 5.18
N ARG A 173 18.33 -28.20 6.40
CA ARG A 173 18.55 -28.96 7.64
C ARG A 173 17.49 -30.04 7.87
N SER A 174 16.26 -29.82 7.43
CA SER A 174 15.18 -30.82 7.48
C SER A 174 15.44 -31.98 6.51
N GLU A 175 16.02 -31.69 5.35
CA GLU A 175 16.47 -32.70 4.37
C GLU A 175 17.72 -33.48 4.86
N ALA A 176 18.50 -32.92 5.77
CA ALA A 176 19.74 -33.49 6.28
C ALA A 176 19.60 -34.43 7.52
N GLY A 177 18.39 -34.85 7.92
CA GLY A 177 18.20 -35.82 9.01
C GLY A 177 17.82 -37.24 8.52
N PRO A 178 18.41 -38.36 9.01
CA PRO A 178 19.70 -38.58 9.67
C PRO A 178 20.65 -39.43 8.78
N GLN A 179 21.45 -38.81 7.90
CA GLN A 179 22.47 -39.58 7.15
C GLN A 179 23.83 -39.69 7.89
N HIS A 180 24.03 -38.97 8.99
CA HIS A 180 25.25 -39.09 9.80
C HIS A 180 25.21 -40.24 10.84
N LEU A 181 24.14 -41.04 10.90
CA LEU A 181 24.07 -42.23 11.75
C LEU A 181 24.09 -43.55 10.97
N ASN A 182 24.64 -43.55 9.76
CA ASN A 182 24.84 -44.78 8.97
C ASN A 182 26.32 -45.06 8.68
N GLN A 183 27.18 -44.87 9.69
CA GLN A 183 28.47 -45.55 9.68
C GLN A 183 28.24 -47.02 10.06
N PRO A 184 28.68 -48.00 9.25
CA PRO A 184 28.58 -49.40 9.64
C PRO A 184 29.34 -49.60 10.95
N LYS A 185 28.72 -50.31 11.91
CA LYS A 185 29.23 -50.57 13.28
C LYS A 185 30.64 -51.22 13.34
N ASN A 186 31.26 -51.51 12.19
CA ASN A 186 32.56 -52.14 12.06
C ASN A 186 33.69 -51.21 11.58
N TRP A 187 33.47 -49.90 11.41
CA TRP A 187 34.54 -49.00 10.92
C TRP A 187 35.75 -48.96 11.87
N ARG A 188 35.53 -49.09 13.18
CA ARG A 188 36.61 -49.23 14.18
C ARG A 188 37.41 -50.52 14.01
N GLN A 189 36.73 -51.62 13.68
CA GLN A 189 37.35 -52.91 13.40
C GLN A 189 38.13 -52.89 12.08
N GLN A 190 37.61 -52.22 11.05
CA GLN A 190 38.31 -52.04 9.77
C GLN A 190 39.57 -51.18 9.92
N HIS A 191 39.50 -50.09 10.70
CA HIS A 191 40.69 -49.27 10.99
C HIS A 191 41.76 -50.04 11.77
N LEU A 192 41.36 -50.84 12.77
CA LEU A 192 42.30 -51.69 13.53
C LEU A 192 42.95 -52.76 12.65
N ASN A 193 42.18 -53.43 11.78
CA ASN A 193 42.72 -54.45 10.87
C ASN A 193 43.67 -53.86 9.82
N SER A 194 43.37 -52.66 9.33
CA SER A 194 44.24 -51.97 8.36
C SER A 194 45.55 -51.48 9.01
N ALA A 195 45.48 -50.98 10.25
CA ALA A 195 46.67 -50.61 11.01
C ALA A 195 47.56 -51.81 11.35
N LEU A 196 46.97 -52.96 11.69
CA LEU A 196 47.72 -54.20 11.95
C LEU A 196 48.39 -54.75 10.68
N GLN A 197 47.77 -54.63 9.50
CA GLN A 197 48.40 -55.02 8.23
C GLN A 197 49.56 -54.10 7.83
N ALA A 198 49.50 -52.82 8.18
CA ALA A 198 50.57 -51.86 7.91
C ALA A 198 51.81 -52.09 8.78
N LEU A 199 51.65 -52.64 9.98
CA LEU A 199 52.76 -52.97 10.90
C LEU A 199 53.43 -54.32 10.60
N ALA A 200 52.87 -55.11 9.69
CA ALA A 200 53.38 -56.43 9.30
C ALA A 200 54.16 -56.42 7.97
N ARG A 201 54.53 -55.24 7.45
CA ARG A 201 55.44 -55.04 6.32
C ARG A 201 56.68 -54.29 6.78
#